data_AF-A0A955YNL2-F1
#
_entry.id   AF-A0A955YNL2-F1
#
_cell.length_a   1.000
_cell.length_b   1.000
_cell.length_c   1.000
_cell.angle_alpha   90.00
_cell.angle_beta   90.00
_cell.angle_gamma   90.00
#
_symmetry.space_group_name_H-M   'P 1'
#
loop_
_entity.id
_entity.type
_entity.pdbx_description
1 polymer ?
#
loop_
_entity_poly.entity_id
_entity_poly.type
_entity_poly.pdbx_seq_one_letter_code
_entity_poly.pdbx_strand_id
1 'polypeptide(L)'
;MRFGSLPAPTSRFAVASALAACCATFAPRLARAEGSLGVGAELAPSQALRVSTDIFVDVINPAVETIVWTGTGSVTVMDPLGATVGTFASGATITPSMSGSYRLDLLENQFDVDGNGGLVAGTQVPWDVTLFVSGTPRDGRVYSFAWGFNTGGFNVASATNASFYARVPGGDSESFAVMELRTDGLAGFIFEVQGNSTGVRGPNAGRSVPEVGNSAANEYQMYLNPPDDATYSFLGPQVRDFSFRGGLETSGGVPACDEFVSGDTRGEFTFTSNVVGSFHLVCDLNRDGRFDIVDSGDFLFLGAAVAGENRVAFDGLDNRGNPFPVGDHQCSVRLTVGEFHYVGRDIETSFRGLRMFQVGANGSLTPLNMFWNDALVQANATVMPAPFPFVSASTSGPNGLNSGDPMAPPVPLGETVVLPNANSRAWGDFVAVGGSGTGKGNEAFLDTYTWLAEDVSTPITIHSVDGAADSDMDGLTDYVERCTTGTLVNNADSDGDGVNDFIETRGGMPNVNTDGDLLVNALDDDDDGDCVPTVNEDPDGDGDPTNDDADMDGVPNYLTSDSDGDCALRATVPSILCVD
;
A
#
# COMPACT_ATOMS: atom_id res chain seq x y z
N MET A 1 49.18 -86.12 17.68
CA MET A 1 49.00 -85.61 19.06
C MET A 1 48.42 -84.21 18.97
N ARG A 2 47.44 -83.93 19.83
CA ARG A 2 46.56 -82.74 19.83
C ARG A 2 47.33 -81.42 19.98
N PHE A 3 46.84 -80.38 19.31
CA PHE A 3 46.34 -79.07 19.81
C PHE A 3 45.84 -78.34 18.55
N GLY A 4 44.60 -77.91 18.35
CA GLY A 4 43.51 -77.60 19.27
C GLY A 4 43.30 -76.09 19.35
N SER A 5 42.75 -75.45 18.31
CA SER A 5 42.20 -74.09 18.38
C SER A 5 40.91 -74.01 17.57
N LEU A 6 39.83 -73.64 18.25
CA LEU A 6 38.46 -73.49 17.77
C LEU A 6 38.25 -72.12 17.07
N PRO A 7 37.24 -71.98 16.19
CA PRO A 7 36.95 -70.76 15.43
C PRO A 7 35.72 -69.97 15.95
N ALA A 8 35.47 -68.81 15.28
CA ALA A 8 34.27 -67.94 15.24
C ALA A 8 34.26 -66.72 16.21
N PRO A 9 33.65 -65.55 15.86
CA PRO A 9 32.43 -65.44 15.05
C PRO A 9 32.34 -64.34 13.97
N THR A 10 31.20 -64.43 13.30
CA THR A 10 30.64 -63.79 12.12
C THR A 10 30.00 -62.41 12.36
N SER A 11 29.62 -61.78 11.23
CA SER A 11 28.71 -60.65 11.01
C SER A 11 29.42 -59.29 10.80
N ARG A 12 29.05 -58.43 9.84
CA ARG A 12 27.72 -58.11 9.27
C ARG A 12 27.79 -57.60 7.82
N PHE A 13 26.78 -58.03 7.05
CA PHE A 13 25.98 -57.30 6.05
C PHE A 13 26.61 -56.12 5.29
N ALA A 14 26.88 -56.36 4.01
CA ALA A 14 26.94 -55.33 2.99
C ALA A 14 25.50 -54.96 2.57
N VAL A 15 25.14 -53.68 2.72
CA VAL A 15 23.91 -53.11 2.18
C VAL A 15 24.15 -52.79 0.71
N ALA A 16 23.51 -53.55 -0.18
CA ALA A 16 23.44 -53.23 -1.60
C ALA A 16 22.52 -52.01 -1.76
N SER A 17 23.08 -50.91 -2.26
CA SER A 17 22.32 -49.73 -2.68
C SER A 17 21.67 -50.03 -4.02
N ALA A 18 20.35 -50.15 -4.03
CA ALA A 18 19.57 -50.21 -5.26
C ALA A 18 19.40 -48.78 -5.81
N LEU A 19 20.22 -48.42 -6.80
CA LEU A 19 19.91 -47.29 -7.68
C LEU A 19 18.70 -47.66 -8.53
N ALA A 20 17.52 -47.17 -8.15
CA ALA A 20 16.39 -47.07 -9.07
C ALA A 20 16.62 -45.82 -9.93
N ALA A 21 17.29 -45.98 -11.06
CA ALA A 21 17.30 -45.00 -12.13
C ALA A 21 15.88 -44.95 -12.72
N CYS A 22 15.04 -44.05 -12.19
CA CYS A 22 13.76 -43.75 -12.77
C CYS A 22 14.02 -42.99 -14.08
N CYS A 23 13.85 -43.70 -15.19
CA CYS A 23 13.88 -43.15 -16.52
C CYS A 23 12.75 -42.12 -16.61
N ALA A 24 13.08 -40.83 -16.59
CA ALA A 24 12.16 -39.73 -16.85
C ALA A 24 11.77 -39.78 -18.33
N THR A 25 10.83 -40.65 -18.66
CA THR A 25 10.08 -40.53 -19.91
C THR A 25 9.31 -39.23 -19.82
N PHE A 26 9.62 -38.28 -20.71
CA PHE A 26 8.76 -37.15 -21.01
C PHE A 26 7.37 -37.69 -21.36
N ALA A 27 6.48 -37.74 -20.37
CA ALA A 27 5.07 -37.88 -20.64
C ALA A 27 4.65 -36.64 -21.44
N PRO A 28 3.91 -36.80 -22.55
CA PRO A 28 3.30 -35.65 -23.20
C PRO A 28 2.50 -34.89 -22.15
N ARG A 29 2.62 -33.56 -22.12
CA ARG A 29 1.79 -32.69 -21.27
C ARG A 29 0.33 -33.04 -21.59
N LEU A 30 -0.30 -33.84 -20.72
CA LEU A 30 -1.74 -34.04 -20.75
C LEU A 30 -2.36 -32.65 -20.55
N ALA A 31 -3.38 -32.32 -21.34
CA ALA A 31 -4.13 -31.08 -21.19
C ALA A 31 -4.48 -30.90 -19.71
N ARG A 32 -3.98 -29.82 -19.09
CA ARG A 32 -4.39 -29.47 -17.74
C ARG A 32 -5.80 -28.89 -17.88
N ALA A 33 -6.65 -29.19 -16.92
CA ALA A 33 -7.94 -28.54 -16.82
C ALA A 33 -7.74 -27.27 -15.99
N GLU A 34 -8.30 -26.14 -16.41
CA GLU A 34 -8.17 -24.88 -15.69
C GLU A 34 -9.06 -24.84 -14.44
N GLY A 35 -9.99 -25.78 -14.27
CA GLY A 35 -10.85 -25.91 -13.10
C GLY A 35 -10.45 -27.01 -12.10
N SER A 36 -11.46 -27.73 -11.59
CA SER A 36 -11.34 -28.82 -10.61
C SER A 36 -11.62 -30.21 -11.18
N LEU A 37 -12.05 -30.29 -12.45
CA LEU A 37 -12.42 -31.51 -13.13
C LEU A 37 -11.31 -32.02 -14.06
N GLY A 38 -10.90 -33.28 -13.90
CA GLY A 38 -9.99 -33.95 -14.83
C GLY A 38 -8.65 -34.36 -14.20
N VAL A 39 -7.80 -35.03 -14.99
CA VAL A 39 -6.46 -35.44 -14.53
C VAL A 39 -5.52 -34.23 -14.61
N GLY A 40 -4.94 -33.84 -13.48
CA GLY A 40 -4.03 -32.69 -13.42
C GLY A 40 -4.73 -31.33 -13.34
N ALA A 41 -6.00 -31.30 -12.92
CA ALA A 41 -6.72 -30.08 -12.58
C ALA A 41 -5.97 -29.26 -11.52
N GLU A 42 -6.03 -27.93 -11.63
CA GLU A 42 -5.35 -27.02 -10.69
C GLU A 42 -6.00 -27.07 -9.31
N LEU A 43 -7.33 -27.09 -9.26
CA LEU A 43 -8.10 -27.10 -8.03
C LEU A 43 -8.50 -28.51 -7.62
N ALA A 44 -8.62 -28.73 -6.31
CA ALA A 44 -9.16 -29.98 -5.80
C ALA A 44 -10.65 -30.14 -6.20
N PRO A 45 -11.15 -31.37 -6.40
CA PRO A 45 -12.57 -31.65 -6.68
C PRO A 45 -13.56 -31.07 -5.65
N SER A 46 -13.09 -30.80 -4.43
CA SER A 46 -13.86 -30.16 -3.36
C SER A 46 -14.07 -28.66 -3.56
N GLN A 47 -13.34 -28.00 -4.47
CA GLN A 47 -13.42 -26.56 -4.71
C GLN A 47 -14.63 -26.23 -5.62
N ALA A 48 -15.83 -26.48 -5.09
CA ALA A 48 -17.07 -26.23 -5.79
C ALA A 48 -17.38 -24.73 -5.84
N LEU A 49 -17.67 -24.21 -7.03
CA LEU A 49 -18.04 -22.81 -7.22
C LEU A 49 -19.44 -22.50 -6.66
N ARG A 50 -19.56 -21.29 -6.13
CA ARG A 50 -20.84 -20.66 -5.79
C ARG A 50 -21.39 -19.94 -7.01
N VAL A 51 -22.71 -19.88 -7.13
CA VAL A 51 -23.42 -19.18 -8.22
C VAL A 51 -23.07 -17.67 -8.29
N SER A 52 -22.59 -17.10 -7.19
CA SER A 52 -22.12 -15.71 -7.12
C SER A 52 -20.72 -15.48 -7.70
N THR A 53 -20.03 -16.53 -8.15
CA THR A 53 -18.69 -16.42 -8.75
C THR A 53 -18.81 -16.14 -10.24
N ASP A 54 -18.39 -14.95 -10.64
CA ASP A 54 -18.26 -14.59 -12.05
C ASP A 54 -16.96 -15.17 -12.61
N ILE A 55 -17.06 -15.94 -13.69
CA ILE A 55 -15.89 -16.48 -14.40
C ILE A 55 -15.66 -15.67 -15.66
N PHE A 56 -14.40 -15.40 -15.99
CA PHE A 56 -14.01 -14.68 -17.18
C PHE A 56 -13.07 -15.52 -18.02
N VAL A 57 -13.18 -15.37 -19.34
CA VAL A 57 -12.31 -16.04 -20.31
C VAL A 57 -11.80 -15.03 -21.33
N ASP A 58 -10.48 -14.86 -21.39
CA ASP A 58 -9.85 -13.99 -22.38
C ASP A 58 -9.81 -14.66 -23.76
N VAL A 59 -10.36 -13.96 -24.76
CA VAL A 59 -10.33 -14.37 -26.17
C VAL A 59 -9.46 -13.40 -26.95
N ILE A 60 -8.39 -13.88 -27.58
CA ILE A 60 -7.51 -13.09 -28.45
C ILE A 60 -7.98 -13.13 -29.90
N ASN A 61 -8.28 -14.32 -30.41
CA ASN A 61 -8.64 -14.54 -31.80
C ASN A 61 -9.95 -15.33 -31.92
N PRO A 62 -11.10 -14.64 -32.00
CA PRO A 62 -12.41 -15.29 -32.05
C PRO A 62 -12.61 -16.18 -33.29
N ALA A 63 -11.78 -16.05 -34.32
CA ALA A 63 -11.89 -16.88 -35.53
C ALA A 63 -11.42 -18.33 -35.31
N VAL A 64 -10.62 -18.58 -34.28
CA VAL A 64 -10.04 -19.91 -33.99
C VAL A 64 -10.25 -20.35 -32.55
N GLU A 65 -10.76 -19.47 -31.70
CA GLU A 65 -10.98 -19.73 -30.29
C GLU A 65 -12.42 -20.10 -29.99
N THR A 66 -12.63 -21.09 -29.13
CA THR A 66 -13.95 -21.50 -28.62
C THR A 66 -13.87 -21.80 -27.14
N ILE A 67 -14.96 -21.59 -26.41
CA ILE A 67 -15.04 -21.82 -24.96
C ILE A 67 -15.98 -23.01 -24.71
N VAL A 68 -15.67 -23.83 -23.72
CA VAL A 68 -16.55 -24.89 -23.21
C VAL A 68 -16.62 -24.79 -21.70
N TRP A 69 -17.84 -24.68 -21.15
CA TRP A 69 -18.14 -24.85 -19.73
C TRP A 69 -18.50 -26.31 -19.46
N THR A 70 -17.97 -26.90 -18.40
CA THR A 70 -18.38 -28.21 -17.88
C THR A 70 -18.63 -28.10 -16.39
N GLY A 71 -19.86 -28.41 -15.96
CA GLY A 71 -20.24 -28.44 -14.54
C GLY A 71 -21.72 -28.75 -14.37
N THR A 72 -22.25 -28.44 -13.19
CA THR A 72 -23.69 -28.45 -12.90
C THR A 72 -24.37 -27.25 -13.55
N GLY A 73 -25.53 -27.48 -14.17
CA GLY A 73 -26.36 -26.43 -14.76
C GLY A 73 -25.80 -25.85 -16.07
N SER A 74 -26.30 -24.66 -16.41
CA SER A 74 -25.89 -23.87 -17.57
C SER A 74 -25.19 -22.57 -17.14
N VAL A 75 -24.47 -21.94 -18.07
CA VAL A 75 -23.91 -20.59 -17.90
C VAL A 75 -24.60 -19.59 -18.81
N THR A 76 -24.79 -18.37 -18.33
CA THR A 76 -25.13 -17.23 -19.19
C THR A 76 -23.85 -16.51 -19.58
N VAL A 77 -23.63 -16.35 -20.88
CA VAL A 77 -22.40 -15.74 -21.42
C VAL A 77 -22.70 -14.31 -21.84
N MET A 78 -21.86 -13.36 -21.42
CA MET A 78 -21.81 -12.01 -21.97
C MET A 78 -20.52 -11.77 -22.75
N ASP A 79 -20.63 -10.95 -23.78
CA ASP A 79 -19.50 -10.48 -24.57
C ASP A 79 -18.72 -9.37 -23.84
N PRO A 80 -17.55 -8.97 -24.37
CA PRO A 80 -16.73 -7.91 -23.78
C PRO A 80 -17.39 -6.53 -23.70
N LEU A 81 -18.52 -6.31 -24.38
CA LEU A 81 -19.30 -5.07 -24.33
C LEU A 81 -20.48 -5.16 -23.34
N GLY A 82 -20.63 -6.30 -22.65
CA GLY A 82 -21.68 -6.56 -21.68
C GLY A 82 -23.00 -7.05 -22.29
N ALA A 83 -23.04 -7.36 -23.59
CA ALA A 83 -24.24 -7.90 -24.22
C ALA A 83 -24.33 -9.43 -24.02
N THR A 84 -25.53 -9.92 -23.74
CA THR A 84 -25.76 -11.36 -23.58
C THR A 84 -25.60 -12.09 -24.91
N VAL A 85 -24.65 -13.04 -24.96
CA VAL A 85 -24.42 -13.96 -26.08
C VAL A 85 -25.46 -15.08 -26.08
N GLY A 86 -25.78 -15.62 -24.89
CA GLY A 86 -26.77 -16.67 -24.73
C GLY A 86 -26.58 -17.50 -23.45
N THR A 87 -27.40 -18.52 -23.29
CA THR A 87 -27.30 -19.50 -22.20
C THR A 87 -26.87 -20.85 -22.77
N PHE A 88 -25.81 -21.42 -22.20
CA PHE A 88 -25.14 -22.62 -22.70
C PHE A 88 -25.10 -23.70 -21.63
N ALA A 89 -25.60 -24.88 -21.98
CA ALA A 89 -25.53 -26.05 -21.10
C ALA A 89 -24.09 -26.56 -20.97
N SER A 90 -23.83 -27.28 -19.87
CA SER A 90 -22.59 -28.04 -19.67
C SER A 90 -22.22 -28.87 -20.92
N GLY A 91 -20.97 -28.75 -21.38
CA GLY A 91 -20.42 -29.38 -22.57
C GLY A 91 -20.75 -28.69 -23.90
N ALA A 92 -21.55 -27.63 -23.92
CA ALA A 92 -21.84 -26.89 -25.14
C ALA A 92 -20.65 -26.02 -25.57
N THR A 93 -20.41 -25.94 -26.88
CA THR A 93 -19.40 -25.05 -27.45
C THR A 93 -19.96 -23.63 -27.59
N ILE A 94 -19.24 -22.67 -27.03
CA ILE A 94 -19.48 -21.24 -27.16
C ILE A 94 -18.50 -20.70 -28.20
N THR A 95 -19.02 -19.96 -29.19
CA THR A 95 -18.20 -19.34 -30.25
C THR A 95 -18.16 -17.83 -30.05
N PRO A 96 -17.03 -17.27 -29.59
CA PRO A 96 -16.81 -15.83 -29.48
C PRO A 96 -17.00 -15.11 -30.83
N SER A 97 -17.54 -13.88 -30.80
CA SER A 97 -17.72 -13.04 -31.99
C SER A 97 -16.68 -11.93 -32.12
N MET A 98 -15.97 -11.62 -31.04
CA MET A 98 -14.95 -10.57 -30.94
C MET A 98 -13.88 -10.95 -29.91
N SER A 99 -12.72 -10.30 -29.97
CA SER A 99 -11.69 -10.39 -28.95
C SER A 99 -12.09 -9.63 -27.68
N GLY A 100 -11.57 -10.06 -26.54
CA GLY A 100 -11.80 -9.48 -25.22
C GLY A 100 -12.22 -10.53 -24.20
N SER A 101 -12.56 -10.07 -23.00
CA SER A 101 -12.96 -10.94 -21.90
C SER A 101 -14.46 -11.23 -21.93
N TYR A 102 -14.81 -12.51 -22.00
CA TYR A 102 -16.20 -12.99 -21.93
C TYR A 102 -16.52 -13.39 -20.50
N ARG A 103 -17.66 -12.93 -19.98
CA ARG A 103 -18.14 -13.27 -18.63
C ARG A 103 -19.12 -14.43 -18.70
N LEU A 104 -18.90 -15.45 -17.88
CA LEU A 104 -19.72 -16.63 -17.69
C LEU A 104 -20.37 -16.57 -16.30
N ASP A 105 -21.66 -16.25 -16.27
CA ASP A 105 -22.46 -16.26 -15.06
C ASP A 105 -23.01 -17.66 -14.83
N LEU A 106 -22.66 -18.25 -13.69
CA LEU A 106 -23.22 -19.53 -13.26
C LEU A 106 -24.71 -19.37 -12.96
N LEU A 107 -25.53 -20.35 -13.35
CA LEU A 107 -26.96 -20.38 -12.98
C LEU A 107 -27.25 -21.28 -11.78
N GLU A 108 -26.30 -22.14 -11.40
CA GLU A 108 -26.43 -23.10 -10.31
C GLU A 108 -25.11 -23.22 -9.53
N ASN A 109 -25.23 -23.50 -8.23
CA ASN A 109 -24.09 -23.88 -7.40
C ASN A 109 -23.51 -25.22 -7.89
N GLN A 110 -22.20 -25.40 -7.74
CA GLN A 110 -21.55 -26.68 -8.00
C GLN A 110 -21.65 -27.62 -6.78
N PHE A 111 -22.71 -27.50 -6.00
CA PHE A 111 -23.04 -28.28 -4.82
C PHE A 111 -24.54 -28.18 -4.55
N ASP A 112 -25.11 -29.17 -3.86
CA ASP A 112 -26.52 -29.16 -3.50
C ASP A 112 -26.77 -28.35 -2.23
N VAL A 113 -27.92 -27.68 -2.18
CA VAL A 113 -28.42 -27.00 -0.99
C VAL A 113 -29.67 -27.70 -0.45
N ASP A 114 -29.82 -27.73 0.87
CA ASP A 114 -31.00 -28.25 1.54
C ASP A 114 -32.19 -27.28 1.44
N GLY A 115 -33.35 -27.68 1.97
CA GLY A 115 -34.56 -26.86 1.96
C GLY A 115 -34.46 -25.53 2.73
N ASN A 116 -33.38 -25.31 3.49
CA ASN A 116 -33.10 -24.07 4.22
C ASN A 116 -31.94 -23.27 3.59
N GLY A 117 -31.41 -23.70 2.43
CA GLY A 117 -30.28 -23.06 1.76
C GLY A 117 -28.91 -23.43 2.32
N GLY A 118 -28.82 -24.39 3.25
CA GLY A 118 -27.55 -24.90 3.77
C GLY A 118 -26.91 -25.90 2.82
N LEU A 119 -25.58 -26.01 2.81
CA LEU A 119 -24.88 -27.03 2.02
C LEU A 119 -25.31 -28.45 2.41
N VAL A 120 -25.61 -29.29 1.42
CA VAL A 120 -25.66 -30.75 1.60
C VAL A 120 -24.24 -31.31 1.51
N ALA A 121 -23.66 -31.74 2.63
CA ALA A 121 -22.27 -32.19 2.67
C ALA A 121 -21.98 -33.37 1.71
N GLY A 122 -20.86 -33.30 0.99
CA GLY A 122 -20.41 -34.34 0.06
C GLY A 122 -21.05 -34.28 -1.33
N THR A 123 -21.74 -33.19 -1.66
CA THR A 123 -22.39 -32.97 -2.97
C THR A 123 -21.60 -32.06 -3.89
N GLN A 124 -20.37 -31.66 -3.51
CA GLN A 124 -19.48 -30.88 -4.35
C GLN A 124 -19.24 -31.58 -5.70
N VAL A 125 -19.47 -30.85 -6.78
CA VAL A 125 -19.32 -31.29 -8.17
C VAL A 125 -18.11 -30.57 -8.78
N PRO A 126 -17.16 -31.32 -9.37
CA PRO A 126 -16.06 -30.73 -10.11
C PRO A 126 -16.54 -30.00 -11.37
N TRP A 127 -15.83 -28.95 -11.74
CA TRP A 127 -16.15 -28.09 -12.88
C TRP A 127 -14.89 -27.76 -13.69
N ASP A 128 -15.07 -27.34 -14.93
CA ASP A 128 -13.99 -26.84 -15.80
C ASP A 128 -14.49 -25.79 -16.78
N VAL A 129 -13.61 -24.86 -17.13
CA VAL A 129 -13.75 -23.98 -18.28
C VAL A 129 -12.54 -24.20 -19.17
N THR A 130 -12.77 -24.64 -20.39
CA THR A 130 -11.68 -24.86 -21.35
C THR A 130 -11.79 -23.86 -22.50
N LEU A 131 -10.73 -23.08 -22.73
CA LEU A 131 -10.53 -22.40 -24.02
C LEU A 131 -9.83 -23.36 -24.97
N PHE A 132 -10.31 -23.45 -26.21
CA PHE A 132 -9.65 -24.17 -27.29
C PHE A 132 -9.16 -23.20 -28.37
N VAL A 133 -7.93 -23.38 -28.83
CA VAL A 133 -7.36 -22.70 -30.01
C VAL A 133 -7.25 -23.72 -31.15
N SER A 134 -8.02 -23.54 -32.23
CA SER A 134 -8.10 -24.49 -33.34
C SER A 134 -8.36 -25.94 -32.88
N GLY A 135 -9.22 -26.10 -31.87
CA GLY A 135 -9.57 -27.41 -31.28
C GLY A 135 -8.55 -27.98 -30.29
N THR A 136 -7.49 -27.25 -29.94
CA THR A 136 -6.50 -27.64 -28.92
C THR A 136 -6.72 -26.86 -27.63
N PRO A 137 -6.85 -27.51 -26.46
CA PRO A 137 -6.96 -26.81 -25.17
C PRO A 137 -5.80 -25.85 -24.93
N ARG A 138 -6.11 -24.71 -24.33
CA ARG A 138 -5.15 -23.66 -24.01
C ARG A 138 -5.42 -23.11 -22.61
N ASP A 139 -4.43 -23.25 -21.75
CA ASP A 139 -4.45 -22.73 -20.38
C ASP A 139 -3.99 -21.25 -20.35
N GLY A 140 -4.17 -20.61 -19.20
CA GLY A 140 -3.78 -19.23 -18.93
C GLY A 140 -4.82 -18.20 -19.37
N ARG A 141 -6.09 -18.61 -19.51
CA ARG A 141 -7.15 -17.79 -20.12
C ARG A 141 -8.36 -17.60 -19.23
N VAL A 142 -8.53 -18.47 -18.25
CA VAL A 142 -9.61 -18.42 -17.27
C VAL A 142 -9.17 -17.67 -16.02
N TYR A 143 -9.97 -16.67 -15.63
CA TYR A 143 -9.76 -15.90 -14.42
C TYR A 143 -11.08 -15.52 -13.74
N SER A 144 -10.97 -15.05 -12.50
CA SER A 144 -12.02 -14.30 -11.82
C SER A 144 -11.40 -13.10 -11.12
N PHE A 145 -12.20 -12.09 -10.79
CA PHE A 145 -11.75 -11.05 -9.87
C PHE A 145 -11.92 -11.48 -8.39
N ALA A 146 -12.79 -12.47 -8.14
CA ALA A 146 -12.97 -13.08 -6.82
C ALA A 146 -13.47 -14.53 -6.98
N TRP A 147 -12.61 -15.49 -6.68
CA TRP A 147 -12.97 -16.89 -6.69
C TRP A 147 -13.72 -17.27 -5.41
N GLY A 148 -15.03 -17.50 -5.52
CA GLY A 148 -15.87 -17.96 -4.40
C GLY A 148 -16.12 -19.46 -4.42
N PHE A 149 -15.72 -20.14 -3.34
CA PHE A 149 -15.84 -21.58 -3.18
C PHE A 149 -16.74 -21.97 -2.00
N ASN A 150 -17.34 -23.15 -2.08
CA ASN A 150 -17.92 -23.85 -0.94
C ASN A 150 -17.40 -25.29 -0.88
N THR A 151 -16.45 -25.55 0.03
CA THR A 151 -15.74 -26.83 0.09
C THR A 151 -16.40 -27.85 1.02
N GLY A 152 -17.35 -27.39 1.83
CA GLY A 152 -18.07 -28.23 2.80
C GLY A 152 -17.26 -28.75 3.97
N GLY A 153 -16.05 -28.24 4.21
CA GLY A 153 -15.29 -28.61 5.40
C GLY A 153 -14.01 -27.81 5.62
N PHE A 154 -13.54 -27.85 6.87
CA PHE A 154 -12.30 -27.21 7.32
C PHE A 154 -11.12 -28.20 7.42
N ASN A 155 -11.29 -29.41 6.86
CA ASN A 155 -10.32 -30.49 6.99
C ASN A 155 -9.29 -30.45 5.83
N VAL A 156 -8.16 -31.14 6.01
CA VAL A 156 -7.09 -31.21 4.99
C VAL A 156 -7.58 -31.68 3.61
N ALA A 157 -8.58 -32.58 3.54
CA ALA A 157 -9.10 -33.07 2.27
C ALA A 157 -10.00 -32.05 1.52
N SER A 158 -10.50 -31.04 2.23
CA SER A 158 -11.22 -29.90 1.67
C SER A 158 -10.30 -28.73 1.32
N ALA A 159 -9.01 -28.79 1.71
CA ALA A 159 -8.04 -27.73 1.46
C ALA A 159 -7.56 -27.71 0.00
N THR A 160 -7.14 -26.53 -0.48
CA THR A 160 -6.49 -26.36 -1.77
C THR A 160 -5.00 -26.01 -1.64
N ASN A 161 -4.21 -26.62 -2.53
CA ASN A 161 -2.80 -26.32 -2.74
C ASN A 161 -2.56 -25.68 -4.12
N ALA A 162 -3.63 -25.21 -4.76
CA ALA A 162 -3.56 -24.58 -6.07
C ALA A 162 -2.79 -23.27 -5.99
N SER A 163 -2.19 -22.89 -7.11
CA SER A 163 -1.64 -21.54 -7.26
C SER A 163 -2.66 -20.67 -7.97
N PHE A 164 -2.71 -19.41 -7.57
CA PHE A 164 -3.45 -18.36 -8.26
C PHE A 164 -2.46 -17.36 -8.84
N TYR A 165 -2.74 -16.84 -10.02
CA TYR A 165 -1.84 -15.96 -10.73
C TYR A 165 -2.49 -14.60 -10.95
N ALA A 166 -1.94 -13.55 -10.36
CA ALA A 166 -2.43 -12.19 -10.56
C ALA A 166 -1.67 -11.53 -11.71
N ARG A 167 -2.40 -10.98 -12.68
CA ARG A 167 -1.84 -10.05 -13.65
C ARG A 167 -1.77 -8.66 -13.02
N VAL A 168 -0.56 -8.13 -12.85
CA VAL A 168 -0.30 -6.86 -12.17
C VAL A 168 0.34 -5.82 -13.10
N PRO A 169 0.10 -4.51 -12.90
CA PRO A 169 0.71 -3.47 -13.70
C PRO A 169 2.24 -3.49 -13.66
N GLY A 170 2.88 -3.35 -14.83
CA GLY A 170 4.33 -3.43 -14.99
C GLY A 170 5.09 -2.10 -14.94
N GLY A 171 4.45 -0.98 -14.59
CA GLY A 171 5.13 0.32 -14.49
C GLY A 171 4.81 1.30 -15.63
N ASP A 172 4.04 0.86 -16.63
CA ASP A 172 3.57 1.64 -17.77
C ASP A 172 2.20 1.10 -18.26
N SER A 173 1.68 1.63 -19.37
CA SER A 173 0.37 1.25 -19.90
C SER A 173 0.33 -0.04 -20.73
N GLU A 174 1.48 -0.64 -21.03
CA GLU A 174 1.62 -1.78 -21.96
C GLU A 174 2.15 -3.05 -21.28
N SER A 175 2.93 -2.89 -20.21
CA SER A 175 3.62 -3.95 -19.49
C SER A 175 2.77 -4.51 -18.38
N PHE A 176 2.71 -5.85 -18.31
CA PHE A 176 2.11 -6.59 -17.21
C PHE A 176 3.06 -7.68 -16.75
N ALA A 177 3.24 -7.77 -15.44
CA ALA A 177 3.91 -8.91 -14.83
C ALA A 177 2.87 -9.85 -14.20
N VAL A 178 3.36 -10.99 -13.73
CA VAL A 178 2.53 -12.04 -13.15
C VAL A 178 3.07 -12.40 -11.78
N MET A 179 2.19 -12.36 -10.77
CA MET A 179 2.45 -12.81 -9.41
C MET A 179 1.82 -14.17 -9.19
N GLU A 180 2.55 -15.14 -8.67
CA GLU A 180 2.02 -16.41 -8.16
C GLU A 180 1.72 -16.25 -6.67
N LEU A 181 0.45 -16.39 -6.29
CA LEU A 181 0.03 -16.75 -4.95
C LEU A 181 0.01 -18.28 -4.87
N ARG A 182 1.01 -18.85 -4.22
CA ARG A 182 1.07 -20.29 -3.98
C ARG A 182 0.48 -20.62 -2.63
N THR A 183 -0.56 -21.44 -2.60
CA THR A 183 -1.18 -21.88 -1.36
C THR A 183 -0.68 -23.25 -0.94
N ASP A 184 -0.61 -23.49 0.37
CA ASP A 184 -0.39 -24.82 0.95
C ASP A 184 -1.40 -24.99 2.09
N GLY A 185 -2.35 -25.90 1.90
CA GLY A 185 -3.42 -26.25 2.80
C GLY A 185 -4.37 -25.09 3.12
N LEU A 186 -4.73 -24.31 2.11
CA LEU A 186 -5.75 -23.26 2.24
C LEU A 186 -7.12 -23.91 2.38
N ALA A 187 -7.72 -23.81 3.56
CA ALA A 187 -9.01 -24.42 3.86
C ALA A 187 -9.96 -23.39 4.46
N GLY A 188 -11.15 -23.35 3.87
CA GLY A 188 -12.33 -22.81 4.53
C GLY A 188 -13.62 -23.38 3.98
N PHE A 189 -14.72 -23.19 4.72
CA PHE A 189 -16.01 -23.78 4.35
C PHE A 189 -16.66 -23.05 3.19
N ILE A 190 -16.87 -21.74 3.34
CA ILE A 190 -17.17 -20.81 2.25
C ILE A 190 -16.11 -19.73 2.30
N PHE A 191 -15.27 -19.64 1.28
CA PHE A 191 -14.20 -18.65 1.27
C PHE A 191 -14.04 -18.01 -0.10
N GLU A 192 -13.38 -16.86 -0.12
CA GLU A 192 -13.09 -16.12 -1.34
C GLU A 192 -11.61 -15.78 -1.46
N VAL A 193 -11.09 -15.90 -2.69
CA VAL A 193 -9.72 -15.52 -3.08
C VAL A 193 -9.81 -14.38 -4.07
N GLN A 194 -9.27 -13.22 -3.70
CA GLN A 194 -9.29 -11.99 -4.50
C GLN A 194 -7.92 -11.29 -4.41
N GLY A 195 -7.68 -10.40 -5.38
CA GLY A 195 -6.43 -9.65 -5.50
C GLY A 195 -6.69 -8.19 -5.89
N ASN A 196 -5.94 -7.26 -5.30
CA ASN A 196 -6.03 -5.84 -5.62
C ASN A 196 -4.76 -5.06 -5.25
N SER A 197 -4.76 -3.74 -5.51
CA SER A 197 -3.61 -2.86 -5.35
C SER A 197 -3.39 -2.30 -3.93
N THR A 198 -4.39 -2.35 -3.05
CA THR A 198 -4.35 -1.66 -1.73
C THR A 198 -4.70 -2.53 -0.53
N GLY A 199 -5.26 -3.71 -0.78
CA GLY A 199 -5.78 -4.60 0.24
C GLY A 199 -7.23 -4.32 0.65
N VAL A 200 -7.48 -4.41 1.95
CA VAL A 200 -8.73 -3.95 2.57
C VAL A 200 -8.92 -2.45 2.32
N ARG A 201 -10.16 -2.00 2.10
CA ARG A 201 -10.48 -0.59 1.84
C ARG A 201 -10.47 0.25 3.12
N GLY A 202 -10.08 1.51 2.99
CA GLY A 202 -10.17 2.51 4.06
C GLY A 202 -8.93 2.53 4.97
N PRO A 203 -9.07 3.01 6.22
CA PRO A 203 -7.94 3.20 7.15
C PRO A 203 -7.17 1.91 7.51
N ASN A 204 -7.74 0.75 7.20
CA ASN A 204 -7.13 -0.55 7.47
C ASN A 204 -6.46 -1.18 6.23
N ALA A 205 -6.17 -0.41 5.18
CA ALA A 205 -5.41 -0.89 4.02
C ALA A 205 -4.10 -1.59 4.45
N GLY A 206 -3.81 -2.73 3.82
CA GLY A 206 -2.67 -3.60 4.18
C GLY A 206 -2.79 -4.36 5.51
N ARG A 207 -3.93 -4.31 6.21
CA ARG A 207 -4.17 -5.03 7.47
C ARG A 207 -5.20 -6.14 7.29
N SER A 208 -5.00 -7.24 8.00
CA SER A 208 -6.06 -8.23 8.21
C SER A 208 -7.05 -7.71 9.24
N VAL A 209 -8.34 -7.84 8.97
CA VAL A 209 -9.43 -7.24 9.75
C VAL A 209 -10.62 -8.20 9.90
N PRO A 210 -11.45 -8.03 10.95
CA PRO A 210 -12.78 -8.62 10.98
C PRO A 210 -13.60 -8.18 9.76
N GLU A 211 -14.43 -9.07 9.24
CA GLU A 211 -15.24 -8.78 8.06
C GLU A 211 -16.26 -7.65 8.33
N VAL A 212 -16.85 -7.65 9.53
CA VAL A 212 -17.87 -6.67 9.91
C VAL A 212 -17.31 -5.26 9.82
N GLY A 213 -17.92 -4.45 8.95
CA GLY A 213 -17.56 -3.04 8.75
C GLY A 213 -16.38 -2.80 7.79
N ASN A 214 -15.80 -3.86 7.21
CA ASN A 214 -14.69 -3.75 6.26
C ASN A 214 -15.09 -4.34 4.89
N SER A 215 -14.30 -4.02 3.87
CA SER A 215 -14.50 -4.52 2.50
C SER A 215 -13.18 -4.51 1.74
N ALA A 216 -13.13 -5.19 0.59
CA ALA A 216 -11.98 -5.18 -0.30
C ALA A 216 -12.44 -5.00 -1.76
N ALA A 217 -11.52 -4.62 -2.64
CA ALA A 217 -11.79 -4.46 -4.06
C ALA A 217 -11.58 -5.77 -4.82
N ASN A 218 -12.50 -6.05 -5.75
CA ASN A 218 -12.29 -7.04 -6.81
C ASN A 218 -11.64 -6.29 -7.98
N GLU A 219 -10.30 -6.29 -8.06
CA GLU A 219 -9.56 -5.42 -8.98
C GLU A 219 -8.70 -6.21 -9.97
N TYR A 220 -7.85 -7.11 -9.48
CA TYR A 220 -6.93 -7.85 -10.33
C TYR A 220 -7.53 -9.15 -10.84
N GLN A 221 -7.16 -9.48 -12.08
CA GLN A 221 -7.50 -10.74 -12.72
C GLN A 221 -6.72 -11.87 -12.04
N MET A 222 -7.42 -12.76 -11.33
CA MET A 222 -6.86 -13.92 -10.65
C MET A 222 -7.04 -15.15 -11.53
N TYR A 223 -6.00 -15.57 -12.22
CA TYR A 223 -5.99 -16.74 -13.09
C TYR A 223 -5.66 -18.02 -12.32
N LEU A 224 -6.07 -19.16 -12.88
CA LEU A 224 -5.75 -20.50 -12.31
C LEU A 224 -4.47 -21.10 -12.90
N ASN A 225 -4.03 -20.62 -14.06
CA ASN A 225 -2.71 -20.88 -14.65
C ASN A 225 -1.99 -19.55 -14.98
N PRO A 226 -0.66 -19.56 -15.17
CA PRO A 226 0.05 -18.38 -15.64
C PRO A 226 -0.59 -17.83 -16.94
N PRO A 227 -0.98 -16.55 -16.99
CA PRO A 227 -1.63 -15.96 -18.16
C PRO A 227 -0.74 -16.08 -19.39
N ASP A 228 -1.22 -16.68 -20.46
CA ASP A 228 -0.37 -16.95 -21.64
C ASP A 228 -0.25 -15.74 -22.58
N ASP A 229 -0.94 -14.64 -22.28
CA ASP A 229 -0.87 -13.35 -22.98
C ASP A 229 -0.31 -12.19 -22.18
N ALA A 230 0.14 -12.42 -20.94
CA ALA A 230 0.89 -11.42 -20.21
C ALA A 230 2.24 -11.16 -20.89
N THR A 231 2.76 -9.94 -20.74
CA THR A 231 4.08 -9.59 -21.29
C THR A 231 5.23 -10.12 -20.43
N TYR A 232 4.96 -10.43 -19.15
CA TYR A 232 5.94 -10.87 -18.14
C TYR A 232 7.09 -9.87 -17.99
N SER A 233 6.78 -8.58 -18.05
CA SER A 233 7.73 -7.49 -17.98
C SER A 233 7.28 -6.43 -17.00
N PHE A 234 8.26 -5.79 -16.36
CA PHE A 234 8.03 -4.58 -15.56
C PHE A 234 9.26 -3.68 -15.63
N LEU A 235 9.05 -2.40 -15.31
CA LEU A 235 10.08 -1.37 -15.23
C LEU A 235 10.65 -1.30 -13.81
N GLY A 236 11.95 -1.04 -13.71
CA GLY A 236 12.57 -0.70 -12.44
C GLY A 236 12.14 0.72 -12.00
N PRO A 237 11.47 0.88 -10.85
CA PRO A 237 11.13 2.19 -10.33
C PRO A 237 12.39 3.00 -9.99
N GLN A 238 12.28 4.31 -10.08
CA GLN A 238 13.27 5.29 -9.68
C GLN A 238 12.57 6.49 -9.07
N VAL A 239 12.94 6.82 -7.83
CA VAL A 239 12.50 8.04 -7.15
C VAL A 239 13.61 9.08 -7.24
N ARG A 240 13.24 10.32 -7.57
CA ARG A 240 14.15 11.48 -7.55
C ARG A 240 13.46 12.68 -6.92
N ASP A 241 14.27 13.66 -6.56
CA ASP A 241 13.80 15.00 -6.17
C ASP A 241 12.78 14.97 -5.01
N PHE A 242 12.91 14.00 -4.09
CA PHE A 242 12.04 13.92 -2.92
C PHE A 242 12.29 15.12 -2.01
N SER A 243 11.25 15.90 -1.75
CA SER A 243 11.31 17.11 -0.96
C SER A 243 9.99 17.36 -0.23
N PHE A 244 10.04 18.22 0.78
CA PHE A 244 8.89 18.72 1.50
C PHE A 244 8.91 20.23 1.46
N ARG A 245 7.73 20.85 1.37
CA ARG A 245 7.54 22.28 1.54
C ARG A 245 6.44 22.51 2.56
N GLY A 246 6.76 23.26 3.61
CA GLY A 246 5.81 23.71 4.63
C GLY A 246 5.22 25.09 4.32
N GLY A 247 4.42 25.61 5.23
CA GLY A 247 3.91 26.99 5.18
C GLY A 247 3.14 27.37 3.92
N LEU A 248 2.39 26.44 3.32
CA LEU A 248 1.73 26.70 2.02
C LEU A 248 0.55 27.68 2.11
N GLU A 249 0.07 27.98 3.31
CA GLU A 249 -0.97 28.97 3.58
C GLU A 249 -0.47 30.42 3.64
N THR A 250 0.85 30.66 3.78
CA THR A 250 1.41 32.01 3.88
C THR A 250 1.60 32.63 2.49
N SER A 251 0.48 33.02 1.86
CA SER A 251 0.50 33.71 0.57
C SER A 251 1.25 35.05 0.69
N GLY A 252 2.39 35.17 0.01
CA GLY A 252 3.26 36.35 0.07
C GLY A 252 4.29 36.32 1.21
N GLY A 253 4.34 35.28 2.04
CA GLY A 253 5.35 35.15 3.09
C GLY A 253 6.74 34.79 2.56
N VAL A 254 7.67 34.56 3.50
CA VAL A 254 9.04 34.14 3.23
C VAL A 254 9.06 32.91 2.29
N PRO A 255 9.77 32.95 1.15
CA PRO A 255 9.74 31.89 0.14
C PRO A 255 10.15 30.48 0.61
N ALA A 256 10.80 30.37 1.77
CA ALA A 256 11.37 29.14 2.33
C ALA A 256 10.91 28.92 3.77
N CYS A 257 9.67 28.48 3.96
CA CYS A 257 9.23 27.85 5.20
C CYS A 257 9.16 26.33 4.96
N ASP A 258 10.12 25.58 5.51
CA ASP A 258 10.11 24.12 5.51
C ASP A 258 9.62 23.55 6.86
N GLU A 259 8.81 24.34 7.57
CA GLU A 259 8.21 24.03 8.87
C GLU A 259 6.69 23.97 8.78
N PHE A 260 6.07 23.26 9.72
CA PHE A 260 4.61 23.18 9.83
C PHE A 260 4.15 23.11 11.28
N VAL A 261 2.97 23.68 11.54
CA VAL A 261 2.24 23.54 12.80
C VAL A 261 1.25 22.40 12.61
N SER A 262 1.43 21.34 13.38
CA SER A 262 0.67 20.10 13.21
C SER A 262 -0.83 20.29 13.43
N GLY A 263 -1.64 19.98 12.41
CA GLY A 263 -3.10 20.10 12.45
C GLY A 263 -3.65 21.49 12.11
N ASP A 264 -2.78 22.49 11.97
CA ASP A 264 -3.19 23.88 11.66
C ASP A 264 -2.69 24.34 10.28
N THR A 265 -1.47 23.97 9.88
CA THR A 265 -0.86 24.42 8.62
C THR A 265 -0.75 23.29 7.59
N ARG A 266 -0.51 23.66 6.33
CA ARG A 266 -0.44 22.72 5.21
C ARG A 266 0.99 22.56 4.72
N GLY A 267 1.33 21.33 4.40
CA GLY A 267 2.55 20.97 3.70
C GLY A 267 2.28 20.20 2.41
N GLU A 268 3.31 20.06 1.59
CA GLU A 268 3.29 19.22 0.41
C GLU A 268 4.62 18.48 0.27
N PHE A 269 4.54 17.17 0.13
CA PHE A 269 5.65 16.38 -0.34
C PHE A 269 5.63 16.33 -1.87
N THR A 270 6.81 16.42 -2.48
CA THR A 270 6.95 16.22 -3.92
C THR A 270 8.03 15.19 -4.22
N PHE A 271 7.86 14.43 -5.29
CA PHE A 271 8.89 13.53 -5.83
C PHE A 271 8.67 13.28 -7.32
N THR A 272 9.72 12.89 -8.03
CA THR A 272 9.66 12.48 -9.44
C THR A 272 9.76 10.97 -9.56
N SER A 273 8.83 10.36 -10.30
CA SER A 273 8.81 8.93 -10.65
C SER A 273 9.09 8.72 -12.15
N ASN A 274 9.80 7.66 -12.51
CA ASN A 274 9.94 7.22 -13.90
C ASN A 274 8.86 6.21 -14.35
N VAL A 275 7.97 5.77 -13.44
CA VAL A 275 6.97 4.72 -13.68
C VAL A 275 5.59 5.14 -13.18
N VAL A 276 4.56 4.47 -13.68
CA VAL A 276 3.24 4.43 -13.04
C VAL A 276 3.23 3.30 -12.02
N GLY A 277 2.78 3.53 -10.80
CA GLY A 277 2.83 2.54 -9.75
C GLY A 277 2.08 2.97 -8.50
N SER A 278 2.54 2.52 -7.34
CA SER A 278 2.07 2.99 -6.05
C SER A 278 3.24 3.61 -5.28
N PHE A 279 2.94 4.47 -4.31
CA PHE A 279 3.95 4.98 -3.41
C PHE A 279 3.50 4.87 -1.95
N HIS A 280 4.48 4.67 -1.07
CA HIS A 280 4.32 4.70 0.38
C HIS A 280 5.15 5.87 0.90
N LEU A 281 4.51 6.91 1.40
CA LEU A 281 5.15 7.98 2.14
C LEU A 281 5.18 7.58 3.61
N VAL A 282 6.38 7.45 4.17
CA VAL A 282 6.60 6.95 5.53
C VAL A 282 7.42 7.96 6.32
N CYS A 283 6.97 8.31 7.52
CA CYS A 283 7.76 9.11 8.44
C CYS A 283 7.96 8.36 9.76
N ASP A 284 9.22 8.27 10.20
CA ASP A 284 9.62 7.66 11.48
C ASP A 284 9.13 8.55 12.62
N LEU A 285 7.96 8.19 13.15
CA LEU A 285 7.25 9.00 14.15
C LEU A 285 7.61 8.56 15.58
N ASN A 286 8.01 7.29 15.73
CA ASN A 286 8.41 6.72 17.02
C ASN A 286 9.92 6.92 17.32
N ARG A 287 10.69 7.38 16.33
CA ARG A 287 12.13 7.71 16.38
C ARG A 287 13.02 6.51 16.69
N ASP A 288 12.67 5.33 16.19
CA ASP A 288 13.50 4.12 16.33
C ASP A 288 14.49 3.93 15.18
N GLY A 289 14.48 4.83 14.18
CA GLY A 289 15.34 4.81 13.01
C GLY A 289 14.88 3.84 11.93
N ARG A 290 13.65 3.34 12.00
CA ARG A 290 13.04 2.47 11.01
C ARG A 290 11.83 3.17 10.38
N PHE A 291 11.55 2.78 9.14
CA PHE A 291 10.37 3.22 8.40
C PHE A 291 9.44 2.01 8.26
N ASP A 292 8.67 1.73 9.30
CA ASP A 292 7.81 0.56 9.39
C ASP A 292 6.46 0.81 8.71
N ILE A 293 6.24 0.14 7.58
CA ILE A 293 4.99 0.19 6.82
C ILE A 293 3.94 -0.81 7.31
N VAL A 294 4.30 -1.69 8.23
CA VAL A 294 3.47 -2.81 8.67
C VAL A 294 2.75 -2.46 9.96
N ASP A 295 3.45 -1.89 10.94
CA ASP A 295 2.86 -1.55 12.23
C ASP A 295 2.15 -0.18 12.24
N SER A 296 2.01 0.46 13.40
CA SER A 296 1.38 1.79 13.51
C SER A 296 2.21 2.77 14.32
N GLY A 297 3.50 2.44 14.51
CA GLY A 297 4.46 3.30 15.17
C GLY A 297 4.87 4.47 14.29
N ASP A 298 4.83 4.29 12.96
CA ASP A 298 5.21 5.29 11.98
C ASP A 298 4.02 5.81 11.19
N PHE A 299 4.15 7.03 10.66
CA PHE A 299 3.20 7.58 9.72
C PHE A 299 3.33 6.84 8.38
N LEU A 300 2.19 6.51 7.77
CA LEU A 300 2.12 5.83 6.48
C LEU A 300 0.97 6.41 5.67
N PHE A 301 1.30 6.95 4.51
CA PHE A 301 0.34 7.35 3.50
C PHE A 301 0.58 6.57 2.21
N LEU A 302 -0.49 5.96 1.68
CA LEU A 302 -0.46 5.18 0.44
C LEU A 302 -1.16 5.95 -0.68
N GLY A 303 -0.57 5.95 -1.88
CA GLY A 303 -1.19 6.57 -3.05
C GLY A 303 -0.72 5.97 -4.36
N ALA A 304 -1.40 6.32 -5.45
CA ALA A 304 -0.97 5.97 -6.80
C ALA A 304 0.10 6.95 -7.28
N ALA A 305 1.17 6.44 -7.88
CA ALA A 305 2.23 7.22 -8.50
C ALA A 305 2.00 7.32 -10.01
N VAL A 306 2.21 8.50 -10.56
CA VAL A 306 2.27 8.74 -12.01
C VAL A 306 3.72 8.93 -12.45
N ALA A 307 4.01 8.65 -13.72
CA ALA A 307 5.30 9.00 -14.30
C ALA A 307 5.43 10.54 -14.40
N GLY A 308 6.55 11.08 -13.94
CA GLY A 308 6.78 12.52 -13.77
C GLY A 308 6.66 12.96 -12.32
N GLU A 309 6.32 14.23 -12.12
CA GLU A 309 6.18 14.85 -10.81
C GLU A 309 4.91 14.37 -10.10
N ASN A 310 5.04 14.02 -8.83
CA ASN A 310 3.98 13.62 -7.92
C ASN A 310 3.95 14.61 -6.75
N ARG A 311 2.74 14.93 -6.28
CA ARG A 311 2.49 15.85 -5.16
C ARG A 311 1.56 15.19 -4.16
N VAL A 312 1.90 15.28 -2.89
CA VAL A 312 1.15 14.68 -1.78
C VAL A 312 0.88 15.78 -0.76
N ALA A 313 -0.39 16.20 -0.67
CA ALA A 313 -0.82 17.14 0.35
C ALA A 313 -0.67 16.50 1.75
N PHE A 314 -0.23 17.30 2.70
CA PHE A 314 0.03 16.90 4.08
C PHE A 314 -0.58 17.92 5.03
N ASP A 315 -1.28 17.43 6.05
CA ASP A 315 -2.02 18.24 7.04
C ASP A 315 -1.40 18.19 8.44
N GLY A 316 -0.23 17.54 8.59
CA GLY A 316 0.44 17.42 9.88
C GLY A 316 -0.22 16.42 10.84
N LEU A 317 -1.13 15.55 10.36
CA LEU A 317 -1.80 14.53 11.19
C LEU A 317 -1.27 13.11 10.92
N ASP A 318 -1.19 12.31 11.98
CA ASP A 318 -0.78 10.91 11.94
C ASP A 318 -1.88 9.98 11.39
N ASN A 319 -1.58 8.67 11.29
CA ASN A 319 -2.50 7.65 10.79
C ASN A 319 -3.81 7.50 11.62
N ARG A 320 -3.87 8.12 12.79
CA ARG A 320 -5.01 8.11 13.72
C ARG A 320 -5.70 9.49 13.80
N GLY A 321 -5.22 10.47 13.03
CA GLY A 321 -5.71 11.84 13.03
C GLY A 321 -5.20 12.70 14.19
N ASN A 322 -4.14 12.27 14.89
CA ASN A 322 -3.50 13.09 15.92
C ASN A 322 -2.43 14.00 15.31
N PRO A 323 -2.18 15.20 15.86
CA PRO A 323 -1.07 16.05 15.43
C PRO A 323 0.28 15.34 15.54
N PHE A 324 1.17 15.56 14.57
CA PHE A 324 2.56 15.14 14.67
C PHE A 324 3.22 15.75 15.92
N PRO A 325 4.05 15.00 16.66
CA PRO A 325 4.79 15.56 17.78
C PRO A 325 5.69 16.72 17.34
N VAL A 326 5.91 17.71 18.20
CA VAL A 326 6.87 18.79 17.91
C VAL A 326 8.29 18.23 17.76
N GLY A 327 9.03 18.81 16.83
CA GLY A 327 10.43 18.50 16.51
C GLY A 327 10.62 17.82 15.16
N ASP A 328 11.81 17.26 15.00
CA ASP A 328 12.26 16.67 13.74
C ASP A 328 11.67 15.27 13.54
N HIS A 329 11.28 15.00 12.29
CA HIS A 329 10.84 13.68 11.83
C HIS A 329 11.50 13.35 10.50
N GLN A 330 12.04 12.14 10.39
CA GLN A 330 12.59 11.68 9.12
C GLN A 330 11.48 11.08 8.28
N CYS A 331 11.42 11.44 7.01
CA CYS A 331 10.46 10.91 6.05
C CYS A 331 11.17 10.33 4.83
N SER A 332 10.60 9.29 4.24
CA SER A 332 11.03 8.72 2.95
C SER A 332 9.82 8.35 2.11
N VAL A 333 10.00 8.32 0.80
CA VAL A 333 9.00 7.77 -0.12
C VAL A 333 9.55 6.50 -0.76
N ARG A 334 8.77 5.42 -0.67
CA ARG A 334 8.98 4.16 -1.40
C ARG A 334 8.07 4.17 -2.61
N LEU A 335 8.62 3.95 -3.80
CA LEU A 335 7.88 3.80 -5.04
C LEU A 335 7.89 2.32 -5.43
N THR A 336 6.72 1.73 -5.62
CA THR A 336 6.53 0.31 -5.92
C THR A 336 5.94 0.12 -7.32
N VAL A 337 6.33 -0.97 -7.97
CA VAL A 337 5.73 -1.45 -9.23
C VAL A 337 5.13 -2.83 -9.01
N GLY A 338 3.91 -3.02 -9.52
CA GLY A 338 3.18 -4.28 -9.40
C GLY A 338 2.84 -4.65 -7.96
N GLU A 339 2.47 -3.65 -7.14
CA GLU A 339 1.97 -3.89 -5.80
C GLU A 339 0.70 -4.76 -5.85
N PHE A 340 0.72 -5.80 -5.03
CA PHE A 340 -0.24 -6.89 -5.03
C PHE A 340 -0.60 -7.26 -3.60
N HIS A 341 -1.88 -7.11 -3.28
CA HIS A 341 -2.51 -7.62 -2.08
C HIS A 341 -3.35 -8.85 -2.42
N TYR A 342 -3.02 -9.98 -1.82
CA TYR A 342 -3.92 -11.11 -1.68
C TYR A 342 -4.83 -10.86 -0.47
N VAL A 343 -6.13 -10.79 -0.72
CA VAL A 343 -7.12 -10.67 0.35
C VAL A 343 -7.98 -11.94 0.39
N GLY A 344 -7.74 -12.81 1.36
CA GLY A 344 -8.56 -13.99 1.59
C GLY A 344 -9.73 -13.67 2.51
N ARG A 345 -10.98 -13.98 2.11
CA ARG A 345 -12.17 -13.81 2.97
C ARG A 345 -12.59 -15.15 3.55
N ASP A 346 -12.76 -15.20 4.86
CA ASP A 346 -13.30 -16.35 5.61
C ASP A 346 -12.49 -17.65 5.41
N ILE A 347 -11.19 -17.59 5.71
CA ILE A 347 -10.24 -18.71 5.54
C ILE A 347 -9.66 -19.12 6.88
N GLU A 348 -10.14 -20.24 7.41
CA GLU A 348 -9.80 -20.70 8.75
C GLU A 348 -8.35 -21.18 8.86
N THR A 349 -7.84 -21.84 7.83
CA THR A 349 -6.51 -22.47 7.88
C THR A 349 -5.74 -22.25 6.58
N SER A 350 -4.45 -21.95 6.72
CA SER A 350 -3.46 -22.11 5.67
C SER A 350 -2.24 -22.80 6.29
N PHE A 351 -2.10 -24.09 6.04
CA PHE A 351 -0.99 -24.88 6.56
C PHE A 351 -0.51 -25.92 5.54
N ARG A 352 0.75 -25.87 5.10
CA ARG A 352 1.90 -25.20 5.75
C ARG A 352 2.09 -23.72 5.44
N GLY A 353 1.15 -23.10 4.73
CA GLY A 353 1.11 -21.66 4.55
C GLY A 353 1.35 -21.21 3.12
N LEU A 354 0.98 -19.98 2.84
CA LEU A 354 1.12 -19.36 1.53
C LEU A 354 2.48 -18.71 1.33
N ARG A 355 2.83 -18.58 0.04
CA ARG A 355 4.05 -17.94 -0.46
C ARG A 355 3.75 -17.16 -1.74
N MET A 356 4.57 -16.15 -2.03
CA MET A 356 4.40 -15.28 -3.19
C MET A 356 5.66 -15.21 -4.05
N PHE A 357 5.50 -15.34 -5.37
CA PHE A 357 6.60 -15.32 -6.32
C PHE A 357 6.27 -14.43 -7.53
N GLN A 358 7.27 -13.75 -8.08
CA GLN A 358 7.19 -13.24 -9.44
C GLN A 358 7.37 -14.40 -10.42
N VAL A 359 6.50 -14.50 -11.41
CA VAL A 359 6.62 -15.45 -12.53
C VAL A 359 7.33 -14.78 -13.71
N GLY A 360 8.33 -15.44 -14.27
CA GLY A 360 9.01 -15.04 -15.50
C GLY A 360 8.41 -15.69 -16.75
N ALA A 361 8.63 -15.11 -17.94
CA ALA A 361 8.10 -15.62 -19.22
C ALA A 361 8.49 -17.07 -19.54
N ASN A 362 9.60 -17.56 -18.97
CA ASN A 362 10.08 -18.95 -19.12
C ASN A 362 9.55 -19.89 -18.01
N GLY A 363 8.65 -19.41 -17.14
CA GLY A 363 8.16 -20.11 -15.96
C GLY A 363 9.10 -20.09 -14.75
N SER A 364 10.17 -19.30 -14.76
CA SER A 364 11.02 -19.12 -13.57
C SER A 364 10.28 -18.40 -12.46
N LEU A 365 10.61 -18.70 -11.21
CA LEU A 365 9.98 -18.09 -10.05
C LEU A 365 11.03 -17.35 -9.21
N THR A 366 10.79 -16.08 -8.97
CA THR A 366 11.61 -15.25 -8.09
C THR A 366 10.86 -15.03 -6.77
N PRO A 367 11.43 -15.37 -5.61
CA PRO A 367 10.74 -15.19 -4.34
C PRO A 367 10.62 -13.72 -3.95
N LEU A 368 9.46 -13.37 -3.41
CA LEU A 368 9.16 -12.03 -2.97
C LEU A 368 9.02 -11.97 -1.44
N ASN A 369 9.24 -10.78 -0.89
CA ASN A 369 8.96 -10.48 0.51
C ASN A 369 7.45 -10.30 0.68
N MET A 370 6.89 -11.00 1.65
CA MET A 370 5.48 -10.93 2.01
C MET A 370 5.33 -10.08 3.28
N PHE A 371 4.35 -9.19 3.25
CA PHE A 371 4.01 -8.31 4.34
C PHE A 371 2.59 -8.60 4.83
N TRP A 372 2.36 -8.51 6.13
CA TRP A 372 1.03 -8.59 6.73
C TRP A 372 1.01 -8.01 8.15
N ASN A 373 -0.16 -7.53 8.56
CA ASN A 373 -0.45 -7.16 9.94
C ASN A 373 -1.79 -7.75 10.37
N ASP A 374 -1.75 -8.58 11.40
CA ASP A 374 -2.90 -9.32 11.94
C ASP A 374 -3.32 -8.82 13.31
N ALA A 375 -2.81 -7.69 13.80
CA ALA A 375 -3.08 -7.18 15.15
C ALA A 375 -4.58 -7.14 15.50
N LEU A 376 -5.45 -6.88 14.52
CA LEU A 376 -6.91 -6.79 14.69
C LEU A 376 -7.62 -8.15 14.71
N VAL A 377 -6.96 -9.24 14.27
CA VAL A 377 -7.53 -10.60 14.20
C VAL A 377 -6.73 -11.63 14.98
N GLN A 378 -5.55 -11.27 15.49
CA GLN A 378 -4.61 -12.18 16.14
C GLN A 378 -5.17 -12.79 17.42
N ALA A 379 -6.11 -12.13 18.10
CA ALA A 379 -6.80 -12.67 19.26
C ALA A 379 -7.54 -14.00 18.97
N ASN A 380 -7.89 -14.23 17.69
CA ASN A 380 -8.56 -15.46 17.23
C ASN A 380 -7.57 -16.52 16.71
N ALA A 381 -6.26 -16.28 16.79
CA ALA A 381 -5.26 -17.23 16.30
C ALA A 381 -5.22 -18.50 17.15
N THR A 382 -5.07 -19.64 16.47
CA THR A 382 -4.94 -20.96 17.10
C THR A 382 -3.52 -21.51 16.92
N VAL A 383 -3.20 -22.57 17.66
CA VAL A 383 -1.92 -23.29 17.52
C VAL A 383 -1.95 -24.11 16.23
N MET A 384 -0.93 -23.96 15.38
CA MET A 384 -0.85 -24.69 14.12
C MET A 384 -0.55 -26.18 14.28
N PRO A 385 -0.84 -27.02 13.26
CA PRO A 385 -0.52 -28.44 13.28
C PRO A 385 0.99 -28.74 13.45
N ALA A 386 1.29 -29.96 13.94
CA ALA A 386 2.64 -30.51 13.91
C ALA A 386 3.17 -30.58 12.45
N PRO A 387 4.48 -30.37 12.21
CA PRO A 387 5.57 -30.25 13.18
C PRO A 387 5.81 -28.83 13.71
N PHE A 388 4.88 -27.89 13.50
CA PHE A 388 5.02 -26.48 13.92
C PHE A 388 3.96 -26.08 14.96
N PRO A 389 3.92 -26.69 16.15
CA PRO A 389 2.86 -26.50 17.14
C PRO A 389 3.03 -25.18 17.92
N PHE A 390 2.97 -24.06 17.22
CA PHE A 390 3.01 -22.70 17.77
C PHE A 390 1.96 -21.81 17.09
N VAL A 391 1.67 -20.66 17.71
CA VAL A 391 0.77 -19.65 17.15
C VAL A 391 1.49 -18.91 16.01
N SER A 392 0.80 -18.70 14.90
CA SER A 392 1.31 -17.96 13.73
C SER A 392 1.66 -16.52 14.08
N ALA A 393 2.69 -15.96 13.44
CA ALA A 393 3.07 -14.56 13.64
C ALA A 393 1.94 -13.57 13.26
N SER A 394 1.79 -12.56 14.10
CA SER A 394 0.86 -11.44 13.96
C SER A 394 1.35 -10.40 12.97
N THR A 395 2.65 -10.36 12.68
CA THR A 395 3.26 -9.43 11.74
C THR A 395 4.40 -10.11 11.00
N SER A 396 4.64 -9.67 9.77
CA SER A 396 5.87 -10.00 9.02
C SER A 396 7.11 -9.29 9.55
N GLY A 397 6.91 -8.21 10.31
CA GLY A 397 7.94 -7.21 10.62
C GLY A 397 8.22 -6.27 9.43
N PRO A 398 9.01 -5.20 9.67
CA PRO A 398 9.22 -4.09 8.72
C PRO A 398 9.89 -4.50 7.41
N ASN A 399 10.66 -5.60 7.41
CA ASN A 399 11.38 -6.08 6.22
C ASN A 399 10.60 -7.14 5.43
N GLY A 400 9.42 -7.53 5.90
CA GLY A 400 8.66 -8.63 5.33
C GLY A 400 9.31 -10.00 5.59
N LEU A 401 8.60 -11.05 5.17
CA LEU A 401 9.11 -12.43 5.15
C LEU A 401 9.36 -12.89 3.71
N ASN A 402 10.60 -13.19 3.36
CA ASN A 402 10.91 -13.69 2.02
C ASN A 402 10.34 -15.11 1.78
N SER A 403 9.72 -15.33 0.62
CA SER A 403 9.12 -16.63 0.24
C SER A 403 10.14 -17.77 0.04
N GLY A 404 11.43 -17.45 0.00
CA GLY A 404 12.54 -18.39 -0.09
C GLY A 404 12.57 -19.19 -1.38
N ASP A 405 13.43 -20.21 -1.45
CA ASP A 405 13.52 -21.07 -2.65
C ASP A 405 12.13 -21.68 -3.01
N PRO A 406 11.63 -21.48 -4.25
CA PRO A 406 10.37 -22.08 -4.71
C PRO A 406 10.32 -23.60 -4.57
N MET A 407 11.46 -24.29 -4.58
CA MET A 407 11.58 -25.74 -4.43
C MET A 407 11.72 -26.18 -2.96
N ALA A 408 11.97 -25.26 -2.03
CA ALA A 408 12.03 -25.57 -0.62
C ALA A 408 10.61 -25.80 -0.05
N PRO A 409 10.46 -26.68 0.95
CA PRO A 409 9.20 -26.83 1.67
C PRO A 409 8.86 -25.52 2.41
N PRO A 410 7.56 -25.20 2.56
CA PRO A 410 7.14 -24.09 3.40
C PRO A 410 7.44 -24.34 4.88
N VAL A 411 7.93 -23.30 5.53
CA VAL A 411 8.26 -23.22 6.96
C VAL A 411 7.55 -22.00 7.53
N PRO A 412 6.53 -22.20 8.38
CA PRO A 412 5.76 -21.11 8.99
C PRO A 412 6.61 -20.18 9.86
N LEU A 413 6.28 -18.88 9.84
CA LEU A 413 6.72 -17.93 10.84
C LEU A 413 5.79 -17.97 12.08
N GLY A 414 6.36 -18.19 13.26
CA GLY A 414 5.64 -18.18 14.53
C GLY A 414 5.77 -16.87 15.29
N GLU A 415 4.78 -16.58 16.15
CA GLU A 415 4.74 -15.36 16.97
C GLU A 415 5.94 -15.25 17.92
N THR A 416 6.20 -16.33 18.66
CA THR A 416 7.30 -16.41 19.64
C THR A 416 8.38 -17.42 19.25
N VAL A 417 8.11 -18.21 18.20
CA VAL A 417 9.02 -19.24 17.67
C VAL A 417 9.44 -18.83 16.27
N VAL A 418 10.56 -18.14 16.18
CA VAL A 418 11.13 -17.69 14.91
C VAL A 418 12.15 -18.72 14.42
N LEU A 419 11.80 -19.43 13.36
CA LEU A 419 12.69 -20.39 12.71
C LEU A 419 13.61 -19.67 11.71
N PRO A 420 14.93 -19.96 11.68
CA PRO A 420 15.87 -19.25 10.80
C PRO A 420 15.58 -19.37 9.30
N ASN A 421 14.81 -20.38 8.90
CA ASN A 421 14.43 -20.65 7.52
C ASN A 421 12.92 -20.47 7.28
N ALA A 422 12.24 -19.72 8.14
CA ALA A 422 10.84 -19.35 7.90
C ALA A 422 10.71 -18.65 6.54
N ASN A 423 9.72 -19.06 5.76
CA ASN A 423 9.52 -18.59 4.38
C ASN A 423 8.06 -18.64 3.93
N SER A 424 7.12 -18.83 4.86
CA SER A 424 5.69 -18.92 4.55
C SER A 424 4.84 -18.28 5.64
N ARG A 425 3.73 -17.67 5.22
CA ARG A 425 2.68 -17.19 6.14
C ARG A 425 1.66 -18.31 6.31
N ALA A 426 1.51 -18.80 7.54
CA ALA A 426 0.59 -19.89 7.87
C ALA A 426 -0.28 -19.50 9.06
N TRP A 427 -1.42 -20.17 9.22
CA TRP A 427 -2.31 -20.00 10.37
C TRP A 427 -3.34 -21.13 10.46
N GLY A 428 -4.04 -21.17 11.58
CA GLY A 428 -5.18 -22.06 11.79
C GLY A 428 -4.78 -23.49 12.15
N ASP A 429 -5.79 -24.32 12.37
CA ASP A 429 -5.68 -25.75 12.59
C ASP A 429 -6.83 -26.44 11.87
N PHE A 430 -6.54 -27.55 11.20
CA PHE A 430 -7.55 -28.28 10.45
C PHE A 430 -8.54 -28.93 11.40
N VAL A 431 -9.82 -28.64 11.22
CA VAL A 431 -10.87 -29.21 12.07
C VAL A 431 -11.43 -30.47 11.43
N ALA A 432 -11.78 -31.46 12.26
CA ALA A 432 -12.47 -32.66 11.82
C ALA A 432 -13.82 -32.33 11.18
N VAL A 433 -14.29 -33.21 10.28
CA VAL A 433 -15.59 -33.06 9.60
C VAL A 433 -16.72 -32.83 10.62
N GLY A 434 -17.45 -31.72 10.47
CA GLY A 434 -18.55 -31.33 11.37
C GLY A 434 -18.17 -30.45 12.56
N GLY A 435 -16.88 -30.10 12.73
CA GLY A 435 -16.47 -29.06 13.67
C GLY A 435 -16.70 -27.65 13.13
N SER A 436 -16.63 -26.65 14.01
CA SER A 436 -16.73 -25.23 13.63
C SER A 436 -15.40 -24.71 13.07
N GLY A 437 -15.47 -23.76 12.15
CA GLY A 437 -14.31 -23.00 11.71
C GLY A 437 -13.63 -22.31 12.89
N THR A 438 -12.30 -22.40 12.99
CA THR A 438 -11.52 -21.71 14.03
C THR A 438 -10.25 -21.14 13.41
N GLY A 439 -9.71 -20.08 14.01
CA GLY A 439 -8.52 -19.40 13.53
C GLY A 439 -8.81 -17.95 13.18
N LYS A 440 -7.73 -17.18 12.99
CA LYS A 440 -7.81 -15.73 12.75
C LYS A 440 -8.50 -15.31 11.46
N GLY A 441 -8.68 -16.23 10.52
CA GLY A 441 -9.37 -15.94 9.27
C GLY A 441 -10.88 -16.22 9.28
N ASN A 442 -11.45 -16.77 10.36
CA ASN A 442 -12.89 -16.96 10.50
C ASN A 442 -13.59 -15.59 10.58
N GLU A 443 -14.57 -15.34 9.70
CA GLU A 443 -15.28 -14.06 9.57
C GLU A 443 -14.33 -12.85 9.46
N ALA A 444 -13.24 -13.02 8.71
CA ALA A 444 -12.20 -12.02 8.55
C ALA A 444 -11.68 -11.92 7.11
N PHE A 445 -11.13 -10.76 6.78
CA PHE A 445 -10.25 -10.57 5.64
C PHE A 445 -8.81 -10.74 6.10
N LEU A 446 -8.08 -11.68 5.51
CA LEU A 446 -6.64 -11.84 5.70
C LEU A 446 -5.90 -11.23 4.51
N ASP A 447 -5.12 -10.20 4.79
CA ASP A 447 -4.42 -9.42 3.77
C ASP A 447 -2.92 -9.73 3.81
N THR A 448 -2.38 -10.30 2.73
CA THR A 448 -0.94 -10.47 2.52
C THR A 448 -0.54 -9.68 1.29
N TYR A 449 0.52 -8.89 1.36
CA TYR A 449 0.92 -8.07 0.23
C TYR A 449 2.40 -8.12 -0.09
N THR A 450 2.73 -7.69 -1.30
CA THR A 450 4.07 -7.67 -1.89
C THR A 450 4.10 -6.75 -3.11
N TRP A 451 5.26 -6.62 -3.75
CA TRP A 451 5.44 -5.88 -5.01
C TRP A 451 6.62 -6.48 -5.79
N LEU A 452 6.71 -6.17 -7.09
CA LEU A 452 7.75 -6.72 -7.98
C LEU A 452 9.10 -6.07 -7.75
N ALA A 453 9.08 -4.75 -7.61
CA ALA A 453 10.26 -3.91 -7.50
C ALA A 453 9.92 -2.64 -6.75
N GLU A 454 10.94 -2.08 -6.14
CA GLU A 454 10.86 -0.84 -5.39
C GLU A 454 12.10 0.02 -5.59
N ASP A 455 11.93 1.31 -5.37
CA ASP A 455 13.01 2.25 -5.08
C ASP A 455 12.59 3.12 -3.90
N VAL A 456 13.56 3.51 -3.07
CA VAL A 456 13.30 4.29 -1.85
C VAL A 456 14.16 5.54 -1.90
N SER A 457 13.54 6.70 -1.68
CA SER A 457 14.26 7.96 -1.62
C SER A 457 15.30 7.98 -0.49
N THR A 458 16.30 8.84 -0.62
CA THR A 458 17.04 9.28 0.57
C THR A 458 16.06 9.95 1.54
N PRO A 459 16.13 9.66 2.86
CA PRO A 459 15.26 10.33 3.81
C PRO A 459 15.51 11.84 3.85
N ILE A 460 14.45 12.62 4.02
CA ILE A 460 14.51 14.05 4.34
C ILE A 460 14.05 14.25 5.79
N THR A 461 14.39 15.38 6.38
CA THR A 461 13.87 15.78 7.70
C THR A 461 12.80 16.85 7.50
N ILE A 462 11.66 16.67 8.17
CA ILE A 462 10.62 17.69 8.27
C ILE A 462 10.55 18.19 9.71
N HIS A 463 10.13 19.44 9.88
CA HIS A 463 10.16 20.14 11.16
C HIS A 463 8.75 20.53 11.59
N SER A 464 8.23 19.84 12.62
CA SER A 464 6.98 20.21 13.28
C SER A 464 7.29 21.21 14.40
N VAL A 465 6.60 22.34 14.44
CA VAL A 465 6.80 23.38 15.45
C VAL A 465 5.56 23.61 16.30
N ASP A 466 5.75 24.20 17.48
CA ASP A 466 4.66 24.63 18.35
C ASP A 466 4.08 25.94 17.82
N GLY A 467 2.83 25.91 17.35
CA GLY A 467 2.17 27.10 16.80
C GLY A 467 1.83 28.17 17.84
N ALA A 468 1.99 27.89 19.13
CA ALA A 468 1.78 28.84 20.22
C ALA A 468 3.09 29.36 20.84
N ALA A 469 4.25 28.93 20.34
CA ALA A 469 5.53 29.48 20.76
C ALA A 469 5.64 30.94 20.31
N ASP A 470 6.02 31.80 21.25
CA ASP A 470 6.25 33.24 21.10
C ASP A 470 7.42 33.53 22.05
N SER A 471 8.62 33.52 21.49
CA SER A 471 9.89 33.41 22.23
C SER A 471 10.36 34.74 22.82
N ASP A 472 9.99 35.87 22.23
CA ASP A 472 10.27 37.23 22.73
C ASP A 472 9.07 37.97 23.33
N MET A 473 7.87 37.37 23.23
CA MET A 473 6.62 37.87 23.83
C MET A 473 6.11 39.16 23.19
N ASP A 474 6.33 39.33 21.89
CA ASP A 474 5.84 40.47 21.11
C ASP A 474 4.37 40.31 20.65
N GLY A 475 3.84 39.08 20.71
CA GLY A 475 2.48 38.74 20.29
C GLY A 475 2.37 38.14 18.88
N LEU A 476 3.48 38.03 18.15
CA LEU A 476 3.66 37.15 17.01
C LEU A 476 4.13 35.78 17.49
N THR A 477 3.80 34.72 16.75
CA THR A 477 4.33 33.39 17.08
C THR A 477 5.60 33.15 16.29
N ASP A 478 6.54 32.38 16.85
CA ASP A 478 7.82 32.03 16.20
C ASP A 478 7.61 31.51 14.77
N TYR A 479 6.47 30.82 14.55
CA TYR A 479 6.06 30.34 13.23
C TYR A 479 5.67 31.47 12.28
N VAL A 480 4.83 32.42 12.72
CA VAL A 480 4.43 33.58 11.92
C VAL A 480 5.66 34.40 11.55
N GLU A 481 6.54 34.64 12.50
CA GLU A 481 7.77 35.39 12.28
C GLU A 481 8.66 34.73 11.23
N ARG A 482 8.97 33.44 11.40
CA ARG A 482 9.86 32.72 10.47
C ARG A 482 9.24 32.48 9.10
N CYS A 483 7.94 32.17 9.04
CA CYS A 483 7.29 31.67 7.83
C CYS A 483 6.38 32.68 7.12
N THR A 484 6.12 33.83 7.73
CA THR A 484 5.23 34.86 7.19
C THR A 484 5.92 36.22 7.06
N THR A 485 6.45 36.77 8.15
CA THR A 485 6.93 38.18 8.17
C THR A 485 8.43 38.29 7.89
N GLY A 486 9.23 37.31 8.30
CA GLY A 486 10.69 37.32 8.20
C GLY A 486 11.41 37.92 9.41
N THR A 487 10.66 38.30 10.45
CA THR A 487 11.17 38.89 11.70
C THR A 487 11.95 37.87 12.55
N LEU A 488 12.67 38.38 13.54
CA LEU A 488 13.59 37.61 14.38
C LEU A 488 12.88 37.07 15.62
N VAL A 489 12.66 35.76 15.67
CA VAL A 489 11.95 35.05 16.77
C VAL A 489 12.45 35.23 18.22
N ASN A 490 13.50 36.01 18.47
CA ASN A 490 13.93 36.30 19.85
C ASN A 490 14.16 37.80 20.05
N ASN A 491 13.56 38.63 19.19
CA ASN A 491 13.69 40.07 19.20
C ASN A 491 12.37 40.72 18.74
N ALA A 492 11.63 41.26 19.71
CA ALA A 492 10.33 41.89 19.52
C ALA A 492 10.29 43.18 18.67
N ASP A 493 11.45 43.61 18.15
CA ASP A 493 11.71 44.85 17.39
C ASP A 493 12.95 44.55 16.55
N SER A 494 12.73 43.99 15.37
CA SER A 494 13.73 43.25 14.60
C SER A 494 14.83 44.12 13.98
N ASP A 495 14.52 45.35 13.59
CA ASP A 495 15.48 46.37 13.13
C ASP A 495 15.95 47.31 14.25
N GLY A 496 15.23 47.37 15.37
CA GLY A 496 15.62 48.14 16.56
C GLY A 496 15.25 49.61 16.48
N ASP A 497 14.21 49.95 15.72
CA ASP A 497 13.77 51.32 15.49
C ASP A 497 12.75 51.82 16.53
N GLY A 498 12.40 50.98 17.50
CA GLY A 498 11.53 51.33 18.62
C GLY A 498 10.05 51.04 18.39
N VAL A 499 9.65 50.57 17.21
CA VAL A 499 8.33 49.98 16.98
C VAL A 499 8.42 48.45 17.13
N ASN A 500 7.32 47.84 17.54
CA ASN A 500 7.27 46.41 17.77
C ASN A 500 6.85 45.67 16.49
N ASP A 501 7.48 44.54 16.21
CA ASP A 501 7.22 43.72 15.01
C ASP A 501 5.72 43.39 14.83
N PHE A 502 4.99 43.14 15.92
CA PHE A 502 3.54 42.91 15.88
C PHE A 502 2.78 44.10 15.29
N ILE A 503 3.19 45.33 15.63
CA ILE A 503 2.54 46.57 15.18
C ILE A 503 2.83 46.79 13.69
N GLU A 504 4.10 46.71 13.30
CA GLU A 504 4.58 47.00 11.94
C GLU A 504 4.06 45.98 10.94
N THR A 505 3.99 44.71 11.35
CA THR A 505 3.40 43.64 10.54
C THR A 505 1.87 43.61 10.61
N ARG A 506 1.22 44.50 11.38
CA ARG A 506 -0.25 44.55 11.57
C ARG A 506 -0.82 43.21 12.07
N GLY A 507 -0.15 42.62 13.05
CA GLY A 507 -0.49 41.34 13.65
C GLY A 507 -0.06 40.14 12.81
N GLY A 508 1.08 40.24 12.12
CA GLY A 508 1.68 39.14 11.36
C GLY A 508 1.27 39.04 9.89
N MET A 509 0.79 40.13 9.29
CA MET A 509 0.52 40.17 7.85
C MET A 509 1.84 40.18 7.06
N PRO A 510 1.94 39.43 5.95
CA PRO A 510 3.13 39.43 5.11
C PRO A 510 3.22 40.71 4.25
N ASN A 511 4.45 41.14 3.93
CA ASN A 511 4.77 42.28 3.06
C ASN A 511 4.09 43.60 3.45
N VAL A 512 4.02 43.94 4.74
CA VAL A 512 3.73 45.32 5.12
C VAL A 512 4.99 46.14 4.81
N ASN A 513 4.89 46.99 3.80
CA ASN A 513 5.97 47.86 3.33
C ASN A 513 5.31 49.19 2.92
N THR A 514 5.62 50.28 3.63
CA THR A 514 5.02 51.60 3.43
C THR A 514 5.63 52.34 2.23
N ASP A 515 6.95 52.35 2.08
CA ASP A 515 7.68 53.12 1.06
C ASP A 515 7.81 52.39 -0.30
N GLY A 516 7.54 51.09 -0.31
CA GLY A 516 7.58 50.18 -1.45
C GLY A 516 8.98 49.74 -1.88
N ASP A 517 9.97 49.80 -0.99
CA ASP A 517 11.33 49.34 -1.24
C ASP A 517 11.48 47.79 -1.22
N LEU A 518 12.63 47.24 -0.79
CA LEU A 518 12.85 45.80 -0.68
C LEU A 518 12.77 45.26 0.77
N LEU A 519 12.70 46.12 1.78
CA LEU A 519 12.53 45.74 3.16
C LEU A 519 11.03 45.81 3.52
N VAL A 520 10.63 45.16 4.60
CA VAL A 520 9.27 45.32 5.15
C VAL A 520 9.43 46.16 6.39
N ASN A 521 8.37 46.85 6.82
CA ASN A 521 8.46 47.81 7.93
C ASN A 521 9.25 47.28 9.13
N ALA A 522 8.84 46.10 9.63
CA ALA A 522 9.51 45.41 10.75
C ALA A 522 10.97 44.92 10.48
N LEU A 523 11.57 45.29 9.35
CA LEU A 523 12.97 45.02 8.99
C LEU A 523 13.62 46.27 8.35
N ASP A 524 13.01 47.45 8.49
CA ASP A 524 13.38 48.71 7.86
C ASP A 524 13.40 49.83 8.91
N ASP A 525 14.57 50.43 9.18
CA ASP A 525 14.69 51.45 10.22
C ASP A 525 14.17 52.84 9.83
N ASP A 526 13.65 52.98 8.61
CA ASP A 526 13.10 54.21 7.99
C ASP A 526 11.86 53.85 7.14
N ASP A 527 10.78 53.49 7.84
CA ASP A 527 9.56 52.86 7.31
C ASP A 527 8.93 53.52 6.07
N ASP A 528 9.00 54.84 5.97
CA ASP A 528 8.40 55.63 4.89
C ASP A 528 9.42 56.21 3.90
N GLY A 529 10.71 55.94 4.13
CA GLY A 529 11.82 56.31 3.27
C GLY A 529 12.07 57.81 3.19
N ASP A 530 11.71 58.59 4.21
CA ASP A 530 11.88 60.04 4.23
C ASP A 530 13.30 60.50 4.69
N CYS A 531 14.17 59.54 5.03
CA CYS A 531 15.53 59.70 5.55
C CYS A 531 15.61 60.10 7.04
N VAL A 532 14.53 59.97 7.79
CA VAL A 532 14.51 60.07 9.25
C VAL A 532 14.16 58.71 9.81
N PRO A 533 15.09 58.08 10.57
CA PRO A 533 14.79 56.77 11.14
C PRO A 533 13.56 56.85 12.05
N THR A 534 12.68 55.86 11.99
CA THR A 534 11.41 55.73 12.75
C THR A 534 11.59 56.14 14.23
N VAL A 535 12.68 55.68 14.85
CA VAL A 535 13.02 55.97 16.26
C VAL A 535 13.14 57.47 16.59
N ASN A 536 13.39 58.31 15.59
CA ASN A 536 13.55 59.76 15.73
C ASN A 536 12.28 60.54 15.34
N GLU A 537 11.24 59.85 14.91
CA GLU A 537 9.94 60.42 14.56
C GLU A 537 9.00 60.48 15.76
N ASP A 538 9.60 60.89 16.89
CA ASP A 538 8.98 61.11 18.19
C ASP A 538 9.12 62.62 18.56
N PRO A 539 8.25 63.51 18.03
CA PRO A 539 8.34 64.95 18.29
C PRO A 539 8.04 65.35 19.72
N ASP A 540 7.28 64.55 20.47
CA ASP A 540 6.86 64.87 21.84
C ASP A 540 7.84 64.34 22.91
N GLY A 541 8.69 63.38 22.53
CA GLY A 541 9.82 62.85 23.27
C GLY A 541 9.43 61.81 24.33
N ASP A 542 8.27 61.17 24.19
CA ASP A 542 7.79 60.16 25.13
C ASP A 542 8.34 58.75 24.87
N GLY A 543 9.01 58.55 23.72
CA GLY A 543 9.65 57.32 23.29
C GLY A 543 8.72 56.33 22.57
N ASP A 544 7.55 56.78 22.09
CA ASP A 544 6.57 55.97 21.36
C ASP A 544 6.17 56.64 20.03
N PRO A 545 6.93 56.40 18.93
CA PRO A 545 6.63 57.00 17.62
C PRO A 545 5.28 56.55 17.05
N THR A 546 4.67 55.49 17.60
CA THR A 546 3.40 54.94 17.10
C THR A 546 2.18 55.84 17.35
N ASN A 547 2.33 56.84 18.23
CA ASN A 547 1.25 57.73 18.63
C ASN A 547 1.43 59.18 18.13
N ASP A 548 2.55 59.48 17.47
CA ASP A 548 2.90 60.80 16.99
C ASP A 548 2.34 61.06 15.58
N ASP A 549 1.50 62.08 15.48
CA ASP A 549 0.77 62.47 14.27
C ASP A 549 0.72 64.01 14.25
N ALA A 550 1.68 64.63 13.55
CA ALA A 550 1.90 66.07 13.66
C ALA A 550 0.82 66.92 12.96
N ASP A 551 0.15 66.39 11.94
CA ASP A 551 -0.91 67.07 11.20
C ASP A 551 -2.34 66.65 11.60
N MET A 552 -2.46 65.62 12.46
CA MET A 552 -3.69 65.06 13.03
C MET A 552 -4.60 64.41 11.98
N ASP A 553 -4.02 63.79 10.94
CA ASP A 553 -4.77 63.11 9.89
C ASP A 553 -5.09 61.62 10.21
N GLY A 554 -4.48 61.08 11.26
CA GLY A 554 -4.63 59.72 11.76
C GLY A 554 -3.60 58.73 11.24
N VAL A 555 -2.59 59.17 10.49
CA VAL A 555 -1.42 58.37 10.09
C VAL A 555 -0.23 58.81 10.96
N PRO A 556 0.38 57.90 11.74
CA PRO A 556 1.60 58.22 12.47
C PRO A 556 2.72 58.70 11.55
N ASN A 557 3.58 59.59 12.05
CA ASN A 557 4.62 60.25 11.26
C ASN A 557 5.49 59.22 10.52
N TYR A 558 5.89 58.16 11.20
CA TYR A 558 6.77 57.11 10.64
C TYR A 558 6.19 56.27 9.50
N LEU A 559 4.90 56.44 9.19
CA LEU A 559 4.25 55.77 8.06
C LEU A 559 3.96 56.74 6.91
N THR A 560 4.50 57.97 6.93
CA THR A 560 4.20 59.00 5.93
C THR A 560 5.28 60.07 5.76
N SER A 561 5.90 60.06 4.57
CA SER A 561 6.89 61.07 4.13
C SER A 561 6.41 62.54 4.03
N ASP A 562 5.17 62.85 4.44
CA ASP A 562 4.55 64.18 4.48
C ASP A 562 3.93 64.43 5.88
N SER A 563 4.70 64.18 6.94
CA SER A 563 4.20 64.17 8.33
C SER A 563 3.66 65.52 8.83
N ASP A 564 3.92 66.64 8.14
CA ASP A 564 3.36 67.96 8.47
C ASP A 564 2.22 68.43 7.55
N GLY A 565 1.81 67.59 6.59
CA GLY A 565 0.68 67.81 5.69
C GLY A 565 0.83 69.02 4.77
N ASP A 566 2.07 69.47 4.53
CA ASP A 566 2.35 70.64 3.70
C ASP A 566 2.49 70.32 2.19
N CYS A 567 2.37 69.04 1.83
CA CYS A 567 2.50 68.49 0.48
C CYS A 567 3.92 68.58 -0.10
N ALA A 568 4.95 68.69 0.74
CA ALA A 568 6.35 68.51 0.37
C ALA A 568 6.87 67.18 0.93
N LEU A 569 7.49 66.37 0.07
CA LEU A 569 8.19 65.14 0.46
C LEU A 569 9.48 65.47 1.23
N ARG A 570 9.38 66.00 2.45
CA ARG A 570 10.52 66.40 3.29
C ARG A 570 10.21 66.20 4.77
N ALA A 571 10.98 65.32 5.38
CA ALA A 571 11.06 65.18 6.82
C ALA A 571 11.28 66.53 7.53
N THR A 572 10.41 66.87 8.48
CA THR A 572 10.56 68.05 9.32
C THR A 572 10.84 67.72 10.77
N VAL A 573 11.84 66.85 11.01
CA VAL A 573 12.53 66.87 12.31
C VAL A 573 13.51 68.04 12.31
N PRO A 574 13.38 69.06 13.18
CA PRO A 574 14.18 70.26 13.13
C PRO A 574 15.59 70.04 13.71
N SER A 575 16.38 69.09 13.20
CA SER A 575 17.83 69.06 13.45
C SER A 575 18.73 68.23 12.52
N ILE A 576 18.22 67.42 11.58
CA ILE A 576 19.08 66.58 10.73
C ILE A 576 18.88 66.95 9.26
N LEU A 577 19.92 67.52 8.66
CA LEU A 577 20.01 67.76 7.22
C LEU A 577 20.54 66.50 6.56
N CYS A 578 19.76 65.89 5.66
CA CYS A 578 20.17 64.81 4.79
C CYS A 578 21.49 65.17 4.09
N VAL A 579 22.48 64.29 4.16
CA VAL A 579 23.66 64.32 3.29
C VAL A 579 23.84 62.94 2.72
N ASP A 580 23.58 62.85 1.41
CA ASP A 580 23.71 61.69 0.51
C ASP A 580 24.89 60.75 0.78
#